data_AF-T1IDJ6-F1
#
_entry.id   AF-T1IDJ6-F1
#
_cell.length_a   1.000
_cell.length_b   1.000
_cell.length_c   1.000
_cell.angle_alpha   90.00
_cell.angle_beta   90.00
_cell.angle_gamma   90.00
#
_symmetry.space_group_name_H-M   'P 1'
#
loop_
_entity.id
_entity.type
_entity.pdbx_description
1 polymer ?
#
loop_
_entity_poly.entity_id
_entity_poly.type
_entity_poly.pdbx_seq_one_letter_code
_entity_poly.pdbx_strand_id
1 'polypeptide(L)'
;MSNIIFGGVEGGASVSTVILYNGKGQCLAQSSGLGTNHWIIGLDETRKRIVNLVEDAKKKANISEDTKIRCMCLSLSGAEHDETNKELKESFFREHPNLCEQYVICCDTVGPIAAAHEDGISF
;
A
#
# COMPACT_ATOMS: atom_id res chain seq x y z
N MET A 1 -17.59 15.63 -6.29
CA MET A 1 -16.96 15.10 -5.06
C MET A 1 -15.85 14.18 -5.50
N SER A 2 -14.59 14.49 -5.17
CA SER A 2 -13.50 13.55 -5.42
C SER A 2 -13.70 12.35 -4.50
N ASN A 3 -13.93 11.16 -5.08
CA ASN A 3 -14.02 9.94 -4.29
C ASN A 3 -12.64 9.68 -3.69
N ILE A 4 -12.51 9.96 -2.39
CA ILE A 4 -11.29 9.66 -1.64
C ILE A 4 -11.13 8.15 -1.62
N ILE A 5 -9.96 7.66 -2.03
CA ILE A 5 -9.61 6.24 -2.05
C ILE A 5 -8.47 6.01 -1.08
N PHE A 6 -8.61 5.00 -0.25
CA PHE A 6 -7.58 4.50 0.65
C PHE A 6 -7.20 3.09 0.22
N GLY A 7 -5.98 2.66 0.51
CA GLY A 7 -5.60 1.28 0.27
C GLY A 7 -4.70 0.71 1.35
N GLY A 8 -4.79 -0.61 1.51
CA GLY A 8 -3.95 -1.41 2.39
C GLY A 8 -3.24 -2.48 1.58
N VAL A 9 -1.96 -2.70 1.88
CA VAL A 9 -1.15 -3.82 1.39
C VAL A 9 -0.77 -4.66 2.59
N GLU A 10 -1.07 -5.95 2.51
CA GLU A 10 -0.55 -6.98 3.42
C GLU A 10 0.47 -7.80 2.63
N GLY A 11 1.76 -7.63 2.95
CA GLY A 11 2.89 -8.20 2.24
C GLY A 11 3.59 -9.29 3.04
N GLY A 12 3.26 -10.54 2.73
CA GLY A 12 3.89 -11.71 3.32
C GLY A 12 5.00 -12.30 2.45
N ALA A 13 5.69 -13.31 3.00
CA ALA A 13 6.75 -14.02 2.29
C ALA A 13 6.28 -14.75 1.02
N SER A 14 5.03 -15.23 1.01
CA SER A 14 4.50 -16.10 -0.06
C SER A 14 3.43 -15.42 -0.91
N VAL A 15 2.60 -14.56 -0.30
CA VAL A 15 1.47 -13.89 -0.94
C VAL A 15 1.42 -12.45 -0.45
N SER A 16 1.08 -11.54 -1.36
CA SER A 16 0.76 -10.15 -1.00
C SER A 16 -0.64 -9.81 -1.47
N THR A 17 -1.38 -9.07 -0.65
CA THR A 17 -2.77 -8.70 -0.92
C THR A 17 -2.93 -7.19 -0.81
N VAL A 18 -3.64 -6.60 -1.76
CA VAL A 18 -4.02 -5.19 -1.79
C VAL A 18 -5.53 -5.09 -1.71
N ILE A 19 -6.03 -4.20 -0.86
CA ILE A 19 -7.45 -3.87 -0.75
C ILE A 19 -7.61 -2.36 -0.90
N LEU A 20 -8.59 -1.92 -1.70
CA LEU A 20 -8.95 -0.52 -1.87
C LEU A 20 -10.29 -0.23 -1.21
N TYR A 21 -10.39 0.92 -0.55
CA TYR A 21 -11.59 1.39 0.14
C TYR A 21 -11.95 2.80 -0.34
N ASN A 22 -13.24 3.14 -0.33
CA ASN A 22 -13.68 4.53 -0.48
C ASN A 22 -13.66 5.28 0.87
N GLY A 23 -13.87 6.60 0.83
CA GLY A 23 -13.98 7.44 2.03
C GLY A 23 -15.16 7.13 2.97
N LYS A 24 -16.01 6.15 2.65
CA LYS A 24 -17.06 5.63 3.54
C LYS A 24 -16.66 4.29 4.18
N GLY A 25 -15.42 3.84 3.99
CA GLY A 25 -14.93 2.54 4.48
C GLY A 25 -15.45 1.34 3.69
N GLN A 26 -16.08 1.54 2.53
CA GLN A 26 -16.56 0.42 1.71
C GLN A 26 -15.42 -0.13 0.87
N CYS A 27 -15.24 -1.45 0.91
CA CYS A 27 -14.30 -2.15 0.04
C CYS A 27 -14.73 -2.01 -1.43
N LEU A 28 -13.83 -1.51 -2.27
CA LEU A 28 -14.04 -1.31 -3.70
C LEU A 28 -13.51 -2.50 -4.52
N ALA A 29 -12.31 -2.97 -4.18
CA ALA A 29 -11.69 -4.12 -4.84
C ALA A 29 -10.56 -4.71 -4.00
N GLN A 30 -10.21 -5.94 -4.32
CA GLN A 30 -9.08 -6.67 -3.77
C GLN A 30 -8.27 -7.33 -4.90
N SER A 31 -6.95 -7.33 -4.75
CA SER A 31 -6.03 -8.08 -5.60
C SER A 31 -5.00 -8.81 -4.76
N SER A 32 -4.62 -10.02 -5.18
CA SER A 32 -3.59 -10.81 -4.51
C SER A 32 -2.59 -11.31 -5.54
N GLY A 33 -1.33 -11.41 -5.14
CA GLY A 33 -0.25 -11.88 -6.00
C GLY A 33 0.93 -12.40 -5.21
N LEU A 34 2.08 -12.49 -5.87
CA LEU A 34 3.28 -13.10 -5.31
C LEU A 34 3.77 -12.38 -4.05
N GLY A 35 4.47 -13.11 -3.19
CA GLY A 35 5.09 -12.57 -1.99
C GLY A 35 6.01 -11.38 -2.27
N THR A 36 6.11 -10.48 -1.29
CA THR A 36 6.86 -9.22 -1.33
C THR A 36 8.01 -9.20 -0.33
N ASN A 37 8.62 -10.37 -0.09
CA ASN A 37 9.78 -10.47 0.79
C ASN A 37 11.00 -9.79 0.16
N HIS A 38 11.24 -8.54 0.56
CA HIS A 38 12.31 -7.70 0.05
C HIS A 38 13.71 -8.29 0.29
N TRP A 39 13.91 -9.13 1.31
CA TRP A 39 15.19 -9.81 1.54
C TRP A 39 15.55 -10.81 0.43
N ILE A 40 14.54 -11.36 -0.26
CA ILE A 40 14.72 -12.39 -1.29
C ILE A 40 14.78 -11.75 -2.69
N ILE A 41 13.91 -10.76 -2.95
CA ILE A 41 13.72 -10.21 -4.30
C ILE A 41 14.28 -8.79 -4.48
N GLY A 42 14.72 -8.15 -3.40
CA GLY A 42 15.16 -6.76 -3.39
C GLY A 42 14.00 -5.75 -3.34
N LEU A 43 14.35 -4.49 -3.04
CA LEU A 43 13.38 -3.39 -2.90
C LEU A 43 12.70 -3.02 -4.22
N ASP A 44 13.42 -3.05 -5.33
CA ASP A 44 12.89 -2.67 -6.64
C ASP A 44 11.79 -3.61 -7.12
N GLU A 45 12.02 -4.91 -7.00
CA GLU A 45 11.03 -5.91 -7.38
C GLU A 45 9.83 -5.90 -6.42
N THR A 46 10.08 -5.67 -5.13
CA THR A 46 9.02 -5.48 -4.12
C THR A 46 8.11 -4.31 -4.51
N ARG A 47 8.68 -3.15 -4.83
CA ARG A 47 7.94 -1.98 -5.32
C ARG A 47 7.10 -2.33 -6.54
N LYS A 48 7.70 -2.92 -7.58
CA LYS A 48 7.00 -3.28 -8.83
C LYS A 48 5.80 -4.19 -8.57
N ARG A 49 5.95 -5.21 -7.72
CA ARG A 49 4.85 -6.11 -7.35
C ARG A 49 3.71 -5.38 -6.66
N ILE A 50 4.03 -4.50 -5.71
CA ILE A 50 3.02 -3.69 -5.01
C ILE A 50 2.29 -2.78 -5.99
N VAL A 51 3.00 -2.07 -6.86
CA VAL A 51 2.40 -1.19 -7.87
C VAL A 51 1.45 -1.96 -8.78
N ASN A 52 1.88 -3.12 -9.30
CA ASN A 52 1.05 -3.95 -10.16
C ASN A 52 -0.23 -4.40 -9.44
N LEU A 53 -0.14 -4.80 -8.16
CA LEU A 53 -1.32 -5.19 -7.38
C LEU A 53 -2.28 -4.02 -7.15
N VAL A 54 -1.76 -2.82 -6.93
CA VAL A 54 -2.58 -1.61 -6.78
C VAL A 54 -3.29 -1.26 -8.09
N GLU A 55 -2.59 -1.29 -9.22
CA GLU A 55 -3.19 -1.02 -10.53
C GLU A 55 -4.22 -2.09 -10.92
N ASP A 56 -3.97 -3.36 -10.62
CA ASP A 56 -4.95 -4.43 -10.79
C ASP A 56 -6.20 -4.21 -9.93
N ALA A 57 -6.03 -3.75 -8.69
CA ALA A 57 -7.14 -3.41 -7.82
C ALA A 57 -7.92 -2.19 -8.33
N LYS A 58 -7.25 -1.16 -8.85
CA LYS A 58 -7.89 0.01 -9.50
C LYS A 58 -8.72 -0.41 -10.70
N LYS A 59 -8.18 -1.28 -11.56
CA LYS A 59 -8.91 -1.85 -12.71
C LYS A 59 -10.15 -2.62 -12.29
N LYS A 60 -10.05 -3.48 -11.28
CA LYS A 60 -11.20 -4.24 -10.73
C LYS A 60 -12.27 -3.33 -10.13
N ALA A 61 -11.87 -2.23 -9.49
CA ALA A 61 -12.77 -1.23 -8.94
C ALA A 61 -13.32 -0.24 -9.99
N ASN A 62 -12.93 -0.38 -11.27
CA ASN A 62 -13.23 0.57 -12.35
C ASN A 62 -12.81 2.02 -12.01
N ILE A 63 -11.68 2.15 -11.32
CA ILE A 63 -11.03 3.42 -10.99
C ILE A 63 -10.04 3.75 -12.10
N SER A 64 -10.04 4.99 -12.58
CA SER A 64 -9.06 5.45 -13.58
C SER A 64 -7.63 5.32 -13.06
N GLU A 65 -6.71 4.88 -13.92
CA GLU A 65 -5.28 4.79 -13.61
C GLU A 65 -4.69 6.16 -13.18
N ASP A 66 -5.24 7.28 -13.66
CA ASP A 66 -4.83 8.64 -13.29
C ASP A 66 -5.31 9.06 -11.89
N THR A 67 -6.20 8.29 -11.27
CA THR A 67 -6.72 8.60 -9.94
C THR A 67 -5.67 8.26 -8.89
N LYS A 68 -5.18 9.28 -8.17
CA LYS A 68 -4.27 9.09 -7.03
C LYS A 68 -5.01 8.49 -5.85
N ILE A 69 -4.39 7.51 -5.21
CA ILE A 69 -4.83 7.01 -3.90
C ILE A 69 -4.42 8.03 -2.84
N ARG A 70 -5.31 8.33 -1.89
CA ARG A 70 -5.04 9.31 -0.83
C ARG A 70 -3.98 8.83 0.15
N CYS A 71 -4.07 7.59 0.58
CA CYS A 71 -3.08 6.98 1.47
C CYS A 71 -3.03 5.46 1.24
N MET A 72 -1.82 4.93 1.19
CA MET A 72 -1.52 3.50 1.14
C MET A 72 -0.80 3.07 2.42
N CYS A 73 -1.41 2.14 3.15
CA CYS A 73 -0.78 1.51 4.32
C CYS A 73 -0.16 0.18 3.91
N LEU A 74 1.14 -0.01 4.12
CA LEU A 74 1.87 -1.22 3.75
C LEU A 74 2.31 -1.93 5.04
N SER A 75 1.70 -3.08 5.32
CA SER A 75 2.19 -4.03 6.32
C SER A 75 3.11 -5.00 5.62
N LEU A 76 4.43 -4.92 5.87
CA LEU A 76 5.42 -5.77 5.20
C LEU A 76 6.20 -6.61 6.22
N SER A 77 6.28 -7.92 5.96
CA SER A 77 7.10 -8.84 6.75
C SER A 77 8.59 -8.45 6.69
N GLY A 78 9.22 -8.34 7.87
CA GLY A 78 10.64 -7.97 8.00
C GLY A 78 10.92 -6.47 7.92
N ALA A 79 9.91 -5.60 8.01
CA ALA A 79 10.04 -4.14 8.05
C ALA A 79 10.62 -3.59 9.38
N GLU A 80 11.62 -4.27 9.95
CA GLU A 80 12.24 -3.92 11.24
C GLU A 80 13.33 -2.85 11.11
N HIS A 81 13.70 -2.47 9.88
CA HIS A 81 14.75 -1.48 9.61
C HIS A 81 14.14 -0.22 8.99
N ASP A 82 14.15 0.88 9.75
CA ASP A 82 13.59 2.17 9.35
C ASP A 82 14.21 2.72 8.05
N GLU A 83 15.50 2.45 7.80
CA GLU A 83 16.18 2.88 6.57
C GLU A 83 15.62 2.17 5.33
N THR A 84 15.36 0.86 5.42
CA THR A 84 14.79 0.07 4.32
C THR A 84 13.36 0.51 4.00
N ASN A 85 12.56 0.79 5.03
CA ASN A 85 11.22 1.33 4.87
C ASN A 85 11.25 2.72 4.24
N LYS A 86 12.18 3.58 4.67
CA LYS A 86 12.35 4.92 4.12
C LYS A 86 12.75 4.88 2.65
N GLU A 87 13.75 4.08 2.27
CA GLU A 87 14.15 3.92 0.86
C GLU A 87 12.99 3.38 0.00
N LEU A 88 12.25 2.38 0.51
CA LEU A 88 11.10 1.85 -0.22
C LEU A 88 10.05 2.94 -0.46
N LYS A 89 9.72 3.72 0.57
CA LYS A 89 8.79 4.86 0.47
C LYS A 89 9.27 5.93 -0.51
N GLU A 90 10.52 6.34 -0.43
CA GLU A 90 11.12 7.33 -1.34
C GLU A 90 11.12 6.82 -2.78
N SER A 91 11.37 5.53 -2.99
CA SER A 91 11.35 4.91 -4.32
C SER A 91 9.95 4.93 -4.97
N PHE A 92 8.87 4.81 -4.17
CA PHE A 92 7.50 4.98 -4.70
C PHE A 92 7.26 6.40 -5.20
N PHE A 93 7.68 7.43 -4.47
CA PHE A 93 7.51 8.81 -4.93
C PHE A 93 8.37 9.13 -6.14
N ARG A 94 9.59 8.55 -6.21
CA ARG A 94 10.52 8.74 -7.32
C ARG A 94 10.05 8.08 -8.62
N GLU A 95 9.57 6.84 -8.55
CA GLU A 95 9.22 6.05 -9.74
C GLU A 95 7.73 6.06 -10.08
N HIS A 96 6.85 6.27 -9.09
CA HIS A 96 5.40 6.25 -9.26
C HIS A 96 4.72 7.46 -8.57
N PRO A 97 5.09 8.71 -8.93
CA PRO A 97 4.62 9.94 -8.27
C PRO A 97 3.10 10.18 -8.36
N ASN A 98 2.43 9.48 -9.27
CA ASN A 98 0.99 9.59 -9.50
C ASN A 98 0.18 8.43 -8.91
N LEU A 99 0.82 7.45 -8.26
CA LEU A 99 0.10 6.31 -7.70
C LEU A 99 -0.63 6.68 -6.40
N CYS A 100 0.06 7.35 -5.48
CA CYS A 100 -0.46 7.69 -4.18
C CYS A 100 0.12 9.01 -3.65
N GLU A 101 -0.66 9.74 -2.86
CA GLU A 101 -0.24 10.96 -2.20
C GLU A 101 0.59 10.69 -0.93
N GLN A 102 0.32 9.58 -0.23
CA GLN A 102 0.98 9.24 1.03
C GLN A 102 1.14 7.73 1.22
N TYR A 103 2.34 7.33 1.64
CA TYR A 103 2.62 5.96 2.07
C TYR A 103 2.90 5.90 3.58
N VAL A 104 2.31 4.92 4.25
CA VAL A 104 2.57 4.57 5.66
C VAL A 104 3.03 3.11 5.66
N ILE A 105 4.24 2.84 6.16
CA ILE A 105 4.78 1.47 6.25
C ILE A 105 4.74 1.06 7.72
N CYS A 106 4.08 -0.05 8.01
CA CYS A 106 3.94 -0.63 9.34
C CYS A 106 4.57 -2.02 9.37
N CYS A 107 5.03 -2.42 10.56
CA CYS A 107 5.54 -3.76 10.82
C CYS A 107 4.36 -4.72 11.08
N ASP A 108 4.43 -5.95 10.54
CA ASP A 108 3.40 -7.00 10.67
C ASP A 108 3.05 -7.37 12.12
N THR A 109 3.92 -7.07 13.10
CA THR A 109 3.65 -7.28 14.52
C THR A 109 2.75 -6.20 15.14
N VAL A 110 2.50 -5.10 14.43
CA VAL A 110 1.53 -4.05 14.77
C VAL A 110 0.40 -4.08 13.74
N GLY A 111 -0.35 -5.18 13.75
CA GLY A 111 -1.60 -5.33 13.01
C GLY A 111 -2.64 -4.23 13.34
N PRO A 112 -3.67 -4.08 12.50
CA PRO A 112 -4.33 -2.83 12.18
C PRO A 112 -5.18 -2.27 13.33
N ILE A 113 -4.62 -1.36 14.13
CA ILE A 113 -5.38 -0.56 15.11
C ILE A 113 -5.44 0.94 14.74
N ALA A 114 -4.64 1.41 13.78
CA ALA A 114 -4.53 2.85 13.49
C ALA A 114 -5.54 3.40 12.46
N ALA A 115 -6.39 2.58 11.84
CA ALA A 115 -7.32 3.03 10.79
C ALA A 115 -8.76 3.30 11.27
N ALA A 116 -9.03 3.17 12.58
CA ALA A 116 -10.38 3.26 13.14
C ALA A 116 -10.50 4.24 14.32
N HIS A 117 -9.71 5.31 14.35
CA HIS A 117 -9.94 6.39 15.30
C HIS A 117 -10.18 7.72 14.59
N GLU A 118 -11.31 8.34 14.92
CA GLU A 118 -11.78 9.64 14.42
C GLU A 118 -10.94 10.84 14.87
N ASP A 119 -9.87 10.62 15.64
CA ASP A 119 -8.95 11.68 16.04
C ASP A 119 -7.55 11.38 15.50
N GLY A 120 -7.12 12.23 14.56
CA GLY A 120 -5.90 12.09 13.80
C GLY A 120 -4.63 11.93 14.65
N ILE A 121 -3.69 11.15 14.13
CA ILE A 121 -2.39 10.93 14.78
C ILE A 121 -1.36 11.85 14.12
N SER A 122 -0.77 12.72 14.96
CA SER A 122 0.47 13.44 14.68
C SER A 122 1.66 12.48 14.74
N PHE A 123 2.60 12.67 13.81
CA PHE A 123 3.87 11.96 13.70
C PHE A 123 4.73 12.06 14.98
#